data_AF-A0A6G4ZNZ3-F1
#
_entry.id   AF-A0A6G4ZNZ3-F1
#
_cell.length_a   1.000
_cell.length_b   1.000
_cell.length_c   1.000
_cell.angle_alpha   90.00
_cell.angle_beta   90.00
_cell.angle_gamma   90.00
#
_symmetry.space_group_name_H-M   'P 1'
#
loop_
_entity.id
_entity.type
_entity.pdbx_description
1 polymer ?
#
loop_
_entity_poly.entity_id
_entity_poly.type
_entity_poly.pdbx_seq_one_letter_code
_entity_poly.pdbx_strand_id
1 'polypeptide(L)'
;MKEKTNSSFTMCILLLISFPEINETIPEGPFSYPGQNPREIITIDPSNAPLLNEATQNLKDRLEKNILQNTLQFVREELFDIMNCDDETVWALIDQNSEGNPEPEIPLEVFLKEKVGVCRHIALTTTYLIDHLIKKEILTGEVFLIREQTPFGRHAWTLLLTEEGAWHLDAYWGILENGRTDEGFSKLCRKYGTRVMERQKQRWAHEEN
;
A
#
# COMPACT_ATOMS: atom_id res chain seq x y z
N MET A 1 10.70 43.04 18.97
CA MET A 1 10.78 41.89 18.05
C MET A 1 10.88 40.64 18.90
N LYS A 2 9.82 39.83 18.96
CA LYS A 2 9.84 38.50 19.58
C LYS A 2 9.57 37.52 18.44
N GLU A 3 10.55 36.68 18.13
CA GLU A 3 10.40 35.57 17.21
C GLU A 3 9.36 34.60 17.79
N LYS A 4 8.28 34.39 17.04
CA LYS A 4 7.37 33.28 17.28
C LYS A 4 7.95 32.08 16.54
N THR A 5 8.47 31.14 17.31
CA THR A 5 8.84 29.80 16.85
C THR A 5 7.61 29.12 16.26
N ASN A 6 7.67 28.77 14.98
CA ASN A 6 6.71 27.87 14.34
C ASN A 6 6.87 26.48 14.96
N SER A 7 6.00 26.18 15.93
CA SER A 7 5.79 24.84 16.45
C SER A 7 5.15 24.00 15.34
N SER A 8 5.93 23.13 14.71
CA SER A 8 5.41 22.05 13.86
C SER A 8 4.46 21.19 14.72
N PHE A 9 3.20 21.14 14.31
CA PHE A 9 2.18 20.32 14.95
C PHE A 9 2.33 18.90 14.39
N THR A 10 2.91 17.98 15.17
CA THR A 10 2.91 16.55 14.87
C THR A 10 1.61 15.96 15.39
N MET A 11 0.69 15.58 14.49
CA MET A 11 -0.54 14.86 14.83
C MET A 11 -0.33 13.37 14.54
N CYS A 12 -0.10 12.58 15.59
CA CYS A 12 -0.04 11.12 15.49
C CYS A 12 -1.47 10.56 15.52
N ILE A 13 -1.88 9.83 14.48
CA ILE A 13 -3.07 8.99 14.51
C ILE A 13 -2.64 7.58 14.95
N LEU A 14 -2.90 7.27 16.21
CA LEU A 14 -2.79 5.91 16.76
C LEU A 14 -3.99 5.07 16.26
N LEU A 15 -3.74 4.06 15.43
CA LEU A 15 -4.75 3.04 15.06
C LEU A 15 -4.63 1.82 16.00
N LEU A 16 -5.27 1.88 17.17
CA LEU A 16 -5.44 0.74 18.06
C LEU A 16 -6.80 0.03 17.81
N ILE A 17 -6.70 -1.18 17.24
CA ILE A 17 -7.55 -2.37 17.38
C ILE A 17 -8.99 -2.16 17.90
N SER A 18 -9.99 -2.14 16.99
CA SER A 18 -11.18 -3.03 16.96
C SER A 18 -12.30 -2.56 15.99
N PHE A 19 -12.35 -3.08 14.73
CA PHE A 19 -13.40 -2.83 13.70
C PHE A 19 -13.64 -1.33 13.36
N PRO A 20 -14.37 -0.88 12.31
CA PRO A 20 -14.64 -1.38 10.96
C PRO A 20 -13.63 -0.78 9.93
N GLU A 21 -13.95 -0.94 8.65
CA GLU A 21 -13.34 -0.35 7.44
C GLU A 21 -12.38 0.85 7.61
N ILE A 22 -11.14 0.70 7.15
CA ILE A 22 -10.21 1.83 6.98
C ILE A 22 -10.41 2.36 5.54
N ASN A 23 -10.89 3.61 5.43
CA ASN A 23 -11.06 4.38 4.19
C ASN A 23 -10.27 5.69 4.36
N GLU A 24 -8.96 5.71 4.15
CA GLU A 24 -8.19 6.96 4.13
C GLU A 24 -7.10 6.92 3.07
N THR A 25 -7.01 8.01 2.29
CA THR A 25 -5.89 8.32 1.41
C THR A 25 -4.62 8.55 2.25
N ILE A 26 -3.44 8.27 1.69
CA ILE A 26 -2.18 8.43 2.44
C ILE A 26 -2.00 9.90 2.86
N PRO A 27 -1.92 10.21 4.17
CA PRO A 27 -1.81 11.58 4.64
C PRO A 27 -0.52 12.25 4.19
N GLU A 28 -0.56 13.57 3.98
CA GLU A 28 0.65 14.37 3.77
C GLU A 28 1.40 14.54 5.10
N GLY A 29 2.25 13.57 5.43
CA GLY A 29 3.05 13.58 6.65
C GLY A 29 3.46 12.17 7.09
N PRO A 30 4.24 12.04 8.18
CA PRO A 30 4.58 10.74 8.73
C PRO A 30 3.32 10.04 9.23
N PHE A 31 3.14 8.78 8.82
CA PHE A 31 2.02 7.95 9.25
C PHE A 31 2.46 6.52 9.55
N SER A 32 1.64 5.82 10.34
CA SER A 32 1.93 4.52 10.92
C SER A 32 0.88 3.46 10.55
N TYR A 33 1.33 2.28 10.10
CA TYR A 33 0.45 1.15 9.78
C TYR A 33 0.69 -0.03 10.73
N PRO A 34 -0.27 -0.40 11.61
CA PRO A 34 -0.07 -1.49 12.57
C PRO A 34 -0.12 -2.87 11.91
N GLY A 35 0.86 -3.72 12.22
CA GLY A 35 0.85 -5.16 11.94
C GLY A 35 -0.28 -5.92 12.67
N GLN A 36 -0.20 -7.24 12.82
CA GLN A 36 -1.11 -7.97 13.73
C GLN A 36 -0.39 -9.04 14.51
N ASN A 37 -0.75 -9.15 15.79
CA ASN A 37 -0.09 -9.92 16.86
C ASN A 37 1.36 -9.47 16.98
N PRO A 38 1.74 -8.89 18.14
CA PRO A 38 2.74 -7.83 18.27
C PRO A 38 3.76 -7.86 17.11
N ARG A 39 3.48 -7.00 16.14
CA ARG A 39 4.19 -6.87 14.87
C ARG A 39 4.41 -5.40 14.64
N GLU A 40 5.47 -5.11 13.93
CA GLU A 40 5.97 -3.77 13.68
C GLU A 40 4.88 -2.81 13.20
N ILE A 41 5.05 -1.56 13.60
CA ILE A 41 4.36 -0.41 13.08
C ILE A 41 5.20 0.09 11.91
N ILE A 42 4.69 -0.03 10.69
CA ILE A 42 5.43 0.42 9.52
C ILE A 42 5.23 1.93 9.38
N THR A 43 6.32 2.70 9.38
CA THR A 43 6.27 4.15 9.23
C THR A 43 6.73 4.58 7.85
N ILE A 44 6.12 5.63 7.30
CA ILE A 44 6.59 6.27 6.05
C ILE A 44 6.81 7.74 6.34
N ASP A 45 8.00 8.24 6.02
CA ASP A 45 8.30 9.66 5.96
C ASP A 45 8.72 10.02 4.52
N PRO A 46 7.81 10.58 3.71
CA PRO A 46 8.11 10.96 2.33
C PRO A 46 9.31 11.92 2.20
N SER A 47 9.55 12.74 3.23
CA SER A 47 10.66 13.70 3.25
C SER A 47 12.02 13.05 3.49
N ASN A 48 12.03 11.79 3.94
CA ASN A 48 13.22 11.03 4.29
C ASN A 48 13.20 9.60 3.71
N ALA A 49 12.56 9.40 2.55
CA ALA A 49 12.47 8.10 1.87
C ALA A 49 13.10 8.15 0.46
N PRO A 50 14.44 8.22 0.35
CA PRO A 50 15.13 8.35 -0.93
C PRO A 50 14.85 7.19 -1.90
N LEU A 51 14.70 5.95 -1.43
CA LEU A 51 14.40 4.79 -2.29
C LEU A 51 12.98 4.85 -2.84
N LEU A 52 12.00 5.27 -2.04
CA LEU A 52 10.63 5.50 -2.53
C LEU A 52 10.58 6.63 -3.56
N ASN A 53 11.33 7.71 -3.32
CA ASN A 53 11.41 8.84 -4.23
C ASN A 53 12.10 8.45 -5.56
N GLU A 54 13.17 7.66 -5.49
CA GLU A 54 13.85 7.10 -6.66
C GLU A 54 12.92 6.16 -7.44
N ALA A 55 12.23 5.23 -6.77
CA ALA A 55 11.26 4.35 -7.39
C ALA A 55 10.14 5.12 -8.08
N THR A 56 9.60 6.16 -7.44
CA THR A 56 8.57 7.03 -8.02
C THR A 56 9.09 7.75 -9.27
N GLN A 57 10.32 8.27 -9.21
CA GLN A 57 10.94 8.96 -10.34
C GLN A 57 11.23 8.01 -11.50
N ASN A 58 11.74 6.81 -11.23
CA ASN A 58 11.95 5.75 -12.23
C ASN A 58 10.65 5.32 -12.89
N LEU A 59 9.58 5.16 -12.10
CA LEU A 59 8.24 4.90 -12.63
C LEU A 59 7.82 6.03 -13.57
N LYS A 60 7.89 7.28 -13.11
CA LYS A 60 7.52 8.45 -13.90
C LYS A 60 8.28 8.55 -15.23
N ASP A 61 9.59 8.33 -15.22
CA ASP A 61 10.44 8.47 -16.41
C ASP A 61 10.15 7.38 -17.46
N ARG A 62 9.72 6.20 -17.02
CA ARG A 62 9.36 5.07 -17.90
C ARG A 62 7.91 5.09 -18.35
N LEU A 63 7.05 5.81 -17.63
CA LEU A 63 5.67 6.05 -18.03
C LEU A 63 5.61 7.14 -19.12
N GLU A 64 5.95 6.76 -20.36
CA GLU A 64 5.42 7.45 -21.54
C GLU A 64 3.89 7.37 -21.53
N LYS A 65 3.17 8.31 -22.17
CA LYS A 65 1.69 8.44 -22.22
C LYS A 65 0.95 7.12 -22.57
N ASN A 66 0.89 6.19 -21.63
CA ASN A 66 0.45 4.83 -21.82
C ASN A 66 -0.91 4.60 -21.16
N ILE A 67 -1.59 3.60 -21.71
CA ILE A 67 -2.87 3.09 -21.25
C ILE A 67 -2.71 2.60 -19.80
N LEU A 68 -3.64 3.00 -18.91
CA LEU A 68 -3.66 2.73 -17.46
C LEU A 68 -3.17 1.31 -17.11
N GLN A 69 -3.66 0.29 -17.80
CA GLN A 69 -3.29 -1.10 -17.53
C GLN A 69 -1.79 -1.39 -17.70
N ASN A 70 -1.11 -0.76 -18.68
CA ASN A 70 0.33 -0.89 -18.85
C ASN A 70 1.07 -0.26 -17.67
N THR A 71 0.61 0.88 -17.19
CA THR A 71 1.16 1.55 -16.00
C THR A 71 1.05 0.66 -14.77
N LEU A 72 -0.12 0.07 -14.52
CA LEU A 72 -0.33 -0.81 -13.37
C LEU A 72 0.46 -2.11 -13.47
N GLN A 73 0.57 -2.66 -14.68
CA GLN A 73 1.38 -3.83 -14.96
C GLN A 73 2.86 -3.55 -14.70
N PHE A 74 3.33 -2.36 -15.10
CA PHE A 74 4.69 -1.91 -14.90
C PHE A 74 5.01 -1.68 -13.42
N VAL A 75 4.13 -0.99 -12.67
CA VAL A 75 4.25 -0.84 -11.22
C VAL A 75 4.39 -2.20 -10.54
N ARG A 76 3.57 -3.18 -10.93
CA ARG A 76 3.64 -4.55 -10.39
C ARG A 76 4.97 -5.23 -10.68
N GLU A 77 5.53 -5.05 -11.87
CA GLU A 77 6.80 -5.66 -12.28
C GLU A 77 7.98 -5.02 -11.55
N GLU A 78 8.05 -3.69 -11.50
CA GLU A 78 9.14 -2.97 -10.80
C GLU A 78 9.13 -3.26 -9.29
N LEU A 79 7.97 -3.51 -8.70
CA LEU A 79 7.87 -3.87 -7.28
C LEU A 79 8.61 -5.16 -6.93
N PHE A 80 8.72 -6.12 -7.85
CA PHE A 80 9.54 -7.31 -7.62
C PHE A 80 11.04 -6.96 -7.55
N ASP A 81 11.50 -5.97 -8.30
CA ASP A 81 12.89 -5.50 -8.27
C ASP A 81 13.21 -4.64 -7.03
N ILE A 82 12.16 -4.01 -6.47
CA ILE A 82 12.21 -3.18 -5.27
C ILE A 82 12.13 -4.02 -3.99
N MET A 83 11.29 -5.06 -3.95
CA MET A 83 11.02 -5.82 -2.74
C MET A 83 10.63 -7.27 -3.05
N ASN A 84 11.44 -8.21 -2.57
CA ASN A 84 11.16 -9.64 -2.66
C ASN A 84 10.33 -10.12 -1.46
N CYS A 85 9.50 -11.13 -1.69
CA CYS A 85 8.80 -11.81 -0.62
C CYS A 85 9.78 -12.70 0.17
N ASP A 86 10.05 -12.35 1.43
CA ASP A 86 10.89 -13.15 2.34
C ASP A 86 10.43 -12.96 3.78
N ASP A 87 9.61 -13.89 4.27
CA ASP A 87 9.11 -13.87 5.64
C ASP A 87 10.24 -13.99 6.68
N GLU A 88 11.24 -14.85 6.44
CA GLU A 88 12.31 -15.14 7.40
C GLU A 88 13.20 -13.91 7.61
N THR A 89 13.62 -13.26 6.53
CA THR A 89 14.43 -12.04 6.61
C THR A 89 13.62 -10.89 7.20
N VAL A 90 12.33 -10.77 6.87
CA VAL A 90 11.45 -9.76 7.50
C VAL A 90 11.37 -9.96 9.01
N TRP A 91 11.21 -11.20 9.48
CA TRP A 91 11.22 -11.48 10.91
C TRP A 91 12.55 -11.12 11.56
N ALA A 92 13.67 -11.45 10.93
CA ALA A 92 14.98 -11.07 11.44
C ALA A 92 15.15 -9.54 11.53
N LEU A 93 14.67 -8.79 10.54
CA LEU A 93 14.70 -7.33 10.57
C LEU A 93 13.82 -6.76 11.68
N ILE A 94 12.61 -7.31 11.87
CA ILE A 94 11.73 -6.89 12.97
C ILE A 94 12.42 -7.13 14.31
N ASP A 95 13.01 -8.31 14.50
CA ASP A 95 13.67 -8.69 15.76
C ASP A 95 14.88 -7.79 16.05
N GLN A 96 15.70 -7.49 15.03
CA GLN A 96 16.85 -6.57 15.11
C GLN A 96 16.45 -5.13 15.46
N ASN A 97 15.30 -4.66 14.95
CA ASN A 97 14.81 -3.30 15.21
C ASN A 97 13.84 -3.25 16.41
N SER A 98 13.55 -4.38 17.04
CA SER A 98 12.58 -4.43 18.13
C SER A 98 13.09 -3.76 19.39
N GLU A 99 14.38 -3.91 19.71
CA GLU A 99 14.96 -3.52 21.02
C GLU A 99 14.12 -4.02 22.23
N GLY A 100 13.40 -5.12 22.07
CA GLY A 100 12.48 -5.65 23.08
C GLY A 100 11.09 -4.98 23.12
N ASN A 101 10.81 -4.03 22.22
CA ASN A 101 9.49 -3.51 21.96
C ASN A 101 8.66 -4.54 21.18
N PRO A 102 7.47 -4.95 21.67
CA PRO A 102 6.59 -5.88 20.95
C PRO A 102 6.02 -5.29 19.65
N GLU A 103 5.96 -3.97 19.51
CA GLU A 103 5.43 -3.28 18.32
C GLU A 103 6.43 -2.19 17.88
N PRO A 104 7.60 -2.58 17.34
CA PRO A 104 8.60 -1.60 16.96
C PRO A 104 8.13 -0.75 15.80
N GLU A 105 8.42 0.54 15.85
CA GLU A 105 8.24 1.43 14.71
C GLU A 105 9.42 1.25 13.76
N ILE A 106 9.16 0.70 12.57
CA ILE A 106 10.18 0.40 11.56
C ILE A 106 9.84 1.18 10.29
N PRO A 107 10.71 2.07 9.83
CA PRO A 107 10.51 2.76 8.55
C PRO A 107 10.40 1.77 7.39
N LEU A 108 9.47 2.01 6.46
CA LEU A 108 9.33 1.22 5.24
C LEU A 108 10.65 1.16 4.44
N GLU A 109 11.45 2.22 4.53
CA GLU A 109 12.78 2.33 3.92
C GLU A 109 13.74 1.22 4.37
N VAL A 110 13.61 0.70 5.59
CA VAL A 110 14.43 -0.43 6.08
C VAL A 110 14.16 -1.67 5.23
N PHE A 111 12.90 -1.98 4.96
CA PHE A 111 12.48 -3.11 4.14
C PHE A 111 12.87 -2.92 2.67
N LEU A 112 12.76 -1.69 2.15
CA LEU A 112 13.16 -1.34 0.78
C LEU A 112 14.67 -1.47 0.58
N LYS A 113 15.47 -1.02 1.54
CA LYS A 113 16.93 -1.11 1.48
C LYS A 113 17.41 -2.56 1.43
N GLU A 114 16.78 -3.41 2.23
CA GLU A 114 17.09 -4.85 2.26
C GLU A 114 16.38 -5.62 1.13
N LYS A 115 15.55 -4.94 0.33
CA LYS A 115 14.75 -5.50 -0.76
C LYS A 115 13.92 -6.72 -0.34
N VAL A 116 13.37 -6.68 0.87
CA VAL A 116 12.56 -7.76 1.44
C VAL A 116 11.26 -7.24 2.01
N GLY A 117 10.22 -8.05 1.94
CA GLY A 117 8.91 -7.70 2.45
C GLY A 117 7.97 -8.89 2.47
N VAL A 118 6.76 -8.58 2.91
CA VAL A 118 5.61 -9.50 2.87
C VAL A 118 4.41 -8.71 2.35
N CYS A 119 3.23 -9.33 2.30
CA CYS A 119 2.02 -8.72 1.74
C CYS A 119 1.77 -7.26 2.17
N ARG A 120 1.92 -6.94 3.47
CA ARG A 120 1.72 -5.56 3.98
C ARG A 120 2.79 -4.56 3.52
N HIS A 121 4.05 -4.96 3.47
CA HIS A 121 5.15 -4.08 3.02
C HIS A 121 5.01 -3.78 1.54
N ILE A 122 4.73 -4.83 0.75
CA ILE A 122 4.57 -4.74 -0.69
C ILE A 122 3.32 -3.91 -1.01
N ALA A 123 2.16 -4.22 -0.42
CA ALA A 123 0.93 -3.47 -0.67
C ALA A 123 1.06 -2.00 -0.23
N LEU A 124 1.72 -1.71 0.89
CA LEU A 124 1.95 -0.34 1.33
C LEU A 124 2.86 0.42 0.35
N THR A 125 3.94 -0.21 -0.12
CA THR A 125 4.83 0.35 -1.15
C THR A 125 4.07 0.62 -2.44
N THR A 126 3.28 -0.35 -2.95
CA THR A 126 2.44 -0.18 -4.14
C THR A 126 1.48 0.99 -4.00
N THR A 127 0.79 1.07 -2.87
CA THR A 127 -0.20 2.12 -2.59
C THR A 127 0.48 3.49 -2.59
N TYR A 128 1.65 3.61 -1.95
CA TYR A 128 2.44 4.84 -1.93
C TYR A 128 2.85 5.30 -3.33
N LEU A 129 3.35 4.38 -4.16
CA LEU A 129 3.80 4.70 -5.52
C LEU A 129 2.62 5.17 -6.39
N ILE A 130 1.48 4.48 -6.33
CA ILE A 130 0.27 4.87 -7.07
C ILE A 130 -0.26 6.23 -6.59
N ASP A 131 -0.32 6.45 -5.27
CA ASP A 131 -0.75 7.73 -4.69
C ASP A 131 0.13 8.88 -5.19
N HIS A 132 1.44 8.67 -5.28
CA HIS A 132 2.36 9.65 -5.85
C HIS A 132 2.11 9.90 -7.34
N LEU A 133 1.84 8.85 -8.13
CA LEU A 133 1.50 9.02 -9.55
C LEU A 133 0.19 9.80 -9.73
N ILE A 134 -0.80 9.60 -8.85
CA ILE A 134 -2.05 10.37 -8.83
C ILE A 134 -1.78 11.84 -8.47
N LYS A 135 -1.03 12.10 -7.39
CA LYS A 135 -0.65 13.47 -6.96
C LYS A 135 0.19 14.22 -8.00
N LYS A 136 0.86 13.51 -8.90
CA LYS A 136 1.60 14.08 -10.04
C LYS A 136 0.78 14.17 -11.32
N GLU A 137 -0.53 13.90 -11.26
CA GLU A 137 -1.46 13.93 -12.40
C GLU A 137 -1.06 12.97 -13.55
N ILE A 138 -0.32 11.92 -13.24
CA ILE A 138 0.06 10.86 -14.20
C ILE A 138 -1.03 9.79 -14.27
N LEU A 139 -1.63 9.49 -13.12
CA LEU A 139 -2.80 8.66 -12.97
C LEU A 139 -3.97 9.49 -12.44
N THR A 140 -5.18 9.02 -12.68
CA THR A 140 -6.41 9.58 -12.11
C THR A 140 -7.09 8.51 -11.27
N GLY A 141 -7.81 8.93 -10.23
CA GLY A 141 -8.56 8.05 -9.34
C GLY A 141 -8.14 8.13 -7.89
N GLU A 142 -8.61 7.16 -7.10
CA GLU A 142 -8.33 7.04 -5.67
C GLU A 142 -7.68 5.69 -5.37
N VAL A 143 -6.66 5.70 -4.52
CA VAL A 143 -5.92 4.49 -4.16
C VAL A 143 -6.09 4.15 -2.69
N PHE A 144 -6.30 2.87 -2.41
CA PHE A 144 -6.56 2.35 -1.08
C PHE A 144 -5.64 1.17 -0.77
N LEU A 145 -5.13 1.14 0.45
CA LEU A 145 -4.50 -0.04 1.03
C LEU A 145 -5.57 -0.90 1.69
N ILE A 146 -5.84 -2.07 1.11
CA ILE A 146 -6.82 -3.01 1.64
C ILE A 146 -6.13 -4.07 2.47
N ARG A 147 -6.73 -4.41 3.62
CA ARG A 147 -6.32 -5.55 4.43
C ARG A 147 -7.53 -6.28 4.97
N GLU A 148 -7.59 -7.58 4.69
CA GLU A 148 -8.76 -8.41 4.97
C GLU A 148 -8.38 -9.85 5.27
N GLN A 149 -9.30 -10.56 5.93
CA GLN A 149 -9.18 -12.01 6.14
C GLN A 149 -9.62 -12.76 4.90
N THR A 150 -8.66 -13.40 4.22
CA THR A 150 -8.90 -14.30 3.07
C THR A 150 -8.97 -15.77 3.53
N PRO A 151 -9.39 -16.71 2.68
CA PRO A 151 -9.27 -18.15 2.95
C PRO A 151 -7.84 -18.61 3.24
N PHE A 152 -6.83 -17.88 2.78
CA PHE A 152 -5.41 -18.18 2.98
C PHE A 152 -4.78 -17.44 4.15
N GLY A 153 -5.56 -16.63 4.88
CA GLY A 153 -5.08 -15.87 6.02
C GLY A 153 -5.17 -14.35 5.86
N ARG A 154 -4.50 -13.68 6.82
CA ARG A 154 -4.21 -12.24 6.87
C ARG A 154 -3.58 -11.76 5.57
N HIS A 155 -4.25 -10.99 4.70
CA HIS A 155 -3.63 -10.51 3.47
C HIS A 155 -3.88 -9.03 3.21
N ALA A 156 -2.96 -8.38 2.50
CA ALA A 156 -3.02 -6.98 2.13
C ALA A 156 -2.71 -6.79 0.64
N TRP A 157 -3.42 -5.87 -0.01
CA TRP A 157 -3.26 -5.52 -1.42
C TRP A 157 -3.67 -4.06 -1.66
N THR A 158 -3.42 -3.56 -2.87
CA THR A 158 -3.79 -2.20 -3.29
C THR A 158 -5.02 -2.23 -4.18
N LEU A 159 -5.95 -1.31 -3.94
CA LEU A 159 -7.11 -1.06 -4.79
C LEU A 159 -6.95 0.33 -5.41
N LEU A 160 -7.07 0.43 -6.73
CA LEU A 160 -7.16 1.70 -7.44
C LEU A 160 -8.54 1.84 -8.08
N LEU A 161 -9.32 2.83 -7.63
CA LEU A 161 -10.60 3.19 -8.22
C LEU A 161 -10.38 4.28 -9.27
N THR A 162 -10.81 4.03 -10.50
CA THR A 162 -10.80 5.00 -11.59
C THR A 162 -12.16 5.04 -12.28
N GLU A 163 -12.36 5.97 -13.22
CA GLU A 163 -13.54 5.96 -14.09
C GLU A 163 -13.63 4.66 -14.91
N GLU A 164 -12.49 4.06 -15.26
CA GLU A 164 -12.40 2.85 -16.09
C GLU A 164 -12.65 1.55 -15.30
N GLY A 165 -12.56 1.57 -13.96
CA GLY A 165 -12.62 0.32 -13.20
C GLY A 165 -12.28 0.43 -11.72
N ALA A 166 -12.35 -0.70 -11.02
CA ALA A 166 -11.55 -0.89 -9.81
C ALA A 166 -10.51 -1.95 -10.04
N TRP A 167 -9.28 -1.50 -10.05
CA TRP A 167 -8.11 -2.30 -10.32
C TRP A 167 -7.60 -2.85 -8.99
N HIS A 168 -7.64 -4.17 -8.87
CA HIS A 168 -7.01 -4.90 -7.77
C HIS A 168 -5.57 -5.18 -8.15
N LEU A 169 -4.64 -4.55 -7.43
CA LEU A 169 -3.21 -4.73 -7.58
C LEU A 169 -2.65 -5.45 -6.36
N ASP A 170 -2.17 -6.66 -6.57
CA ASP A 170 -1.53 -7.45 -5.55
C ASP A 170 -0.23 -8.00 -6.12
N ALA A 171 0.84 -7.21 -5.97
CA ALA A 171 2.17 -7.61 -6.43
C ALA A 171 2.68 -8.85 -5.70
N TYR A 172 2.27 -9.07 -4.45
CA TYR A 172 2.64 -10.26 -3.68
C TYR A 172 2.09 -11.55 -4.30
N TRP A 173 0.85 -11.54 -4.81
CA TRP A 173 0.25 -12.68 -5.51
C TRP A 173 0.29 -12.60 -7.04
N GLY A 174 0.91 -11.56 -7.61
CA GLY A 174 0.99 -11.36 -9.06
C GLY A 174 -0.38 -11.10 -9.70
N ILE A 175 -1.29 -10.40 -9.02
CA ILE A 175 -2.66 -10.14 -9.51
C ILE A 175 -2.78 -8.69 -9.96
N LEU A 176 -3.37 -8.52 -11.15
CA LEU A 176 -3.84 -7.26 -11.70
C LEU A 176 -5.15 -7.54 -12.43
N GLU A 177 -6.28 -7.20 -11.82
CA GLU A 177 -7.61 -7.48 -12.38
C GLU A 177 -8.56 -6.31 -12.15
N ASN A 178 -9.38 -5.99 -13.15
CA ASN A 178 -10.48 -5.04 -13.00
C ASN A 178 -11.70 -5.76 -12.45
N GLY A 179 -12.00 -5.54 -11.17
CA GLY A 179 -13.12 -6.21 -10.53
C GLY A 179 -14.49 -5.78 -11.08
N ARG A 180 -14.62 -4.64 -11.78
CA ARG A 180 -15.92 -4.21 -12.33
C ARG A 180 -16.36 -5.11 -13.49
N THR A 181 -15.44 -5.90 -14.05
CA THR A 181 -15.74 -6.91 -15.07
C THR A 181 -16.15 -8.23 -14.42
N ASP A 182 -17.11 -8.96 -15.01
CA ASP A 182 -17.53 -10.28 -14.50
C ASP A 182 -16.36 -11.27 -14.46
N GLU A 183 -15.48 -11.22 -15.46
CA GLU A 183 -14.28 -12.06 -15.52
C GLU A 183 -13.30 -11.73 -14.38
N GLY A 184 -12.94 -10.45 -14.23
CA GLY A 184 -12.04 -9.99 -13.18
C GLY A 184 -12.61 -10.29 -11.80
N PHE A 185 -13.90 -9.99 -11.55
CA PHE A 185 -14.57 -10.31 -10.29
C PHE A 185 -14.53 -11.80 -9.98
N SER A 186 -14.78 -12.66 -10.98
CA SER A 186 -14.73 -14.10 -10.82
C SER A 186 -13.33 -14.60 -10.46
N LYS A 187 -12.28 -14.05 -11.08
CA LYS A 187 -10.87 -14.37 -10.74
C LYS A 187 -10.53 -13.93 -9.32
N LEU A 188 -10.93 -12.72 -8.94
CA LEU A 188 -10.71 -12.19 -7.60
C LEU A 188 -11.46 -13.02 -6.55
N CYS A 189 -12.70 -13.45 -6.81
CA CYS A 189 -13.45 -14.32 -5.91
C CYS A 189 -12.75 -15.66 -5.67
N ARG A 190 -12.14 -16.27 -6.70
CA ARG A 190 -11.38 -17.51 -6.57
C ARG A 190 -10.14 -17.34 -5.68
N LYS A 191 -9.52 -16.15 -5.69
CA LYS A 191 -8.32 -15.88 -4.90
C LYS A 191 -8.62 -15.40 -3.48
N TYR A 192 -9.42 -14.36 -3.33
CA TYR A 192 -9.65 -13.67 -2.05
C TYR A 192 -10.89 -14.22 -1.31
N GLY A 193 -11.72 -15.00 -1.99
CA GLY A 193 -13.01 -15.49 -1.49
C GLY A 193 -14.16 -14.55 -1.80
N THR A 194 -15.30 -15.11 -2.22
CA THR A 194 -16.49 -14.34 -2.63
C THR A 194 -16.95 -13.36 -1.56
N ARG A 195 -16.99 -13.76 -0.29
CA ARG A 195 -17.43 -12.87 0.80
C ARG A 195 -16.55 -11.63 0.96
N VAL A 196 -15.24 -11.75 0.72
CA VAL A 196 -14.32 -10.60 0.75
C VAL A 196 -14.61 -9.70 -0.44
N MET A 197 -14.73 -10.29 -1.63
CA MET A 197 -14.97 -9.55 -2.86
C MET A 197 -16.32 -8.85 -2.91
N GLU A 198 -17.37 -9.43 -2.35
CA GLU A 198 -18.68 -8.75 -2.22
C GLU A 198 -18.61 -7.53 -1.28
N ARG A 199 -17.77 -7.55 -0.23
CA ARG A 199 -17.53 -6.35 0.60
C ARG A 199 -16.77 -5.28 -0.19
N GLN A 200 -15.74 -5.68 -0.94
CA GLN A 200 -15.05 -4.75 -1.85
C GLN A 200 -16.02 -4.20 -2.91
N LYS A 201 -16.99 -5.02 -3.32
CA LYS A 201 -18.02 -4.61 -4.27
C LYS A 201 -18.99 -3.56 -3.73
N GLN A 202 -19.08 -3.38 -2.42
CA GLN A 202 -19.85 -2.29 -1.84
C GLN A 202 -19.06 -0.97 -1.85
N ARG A 203 -17.72 -1.04 -1.79
CA ARG A 203 -16.83 0.13 -1.73
C ARG A 203 -16.84 0.94 -3.02
N TRP A 204 -16.57 0.29 -4.16
CA TRP A 204 -16.53 0.96 -5.46
C TRP A 204 -17.90 1.43 -6.01
N ALA A 205 -19.01 1.11 -5.31
CA ALA A 205 -20.38 1.40 -5.72
C ALA A 205 -20.92 2.63 -4.96
N HIS A 206 -20.32 2.95 -3.82
CA HIS A 206 -20.64 4.15 -3.07
C HIS A 206 -20.08 5.42 -3.71
N GLU A 207 -19.09 5.33 -4.61
CA GLU A 207 -18.53 6.47 -5.33
C GLU A 207 -19.26 6.80 -6.65
N GLU A 208 -20.27 6.01 -7.04
CA GLU A 208 -21.10 6.29 -8.23
C GLU A 208 -22.32 7.20 -7.93
N ASN A 209 -22.50 7.66 -6.68
CA ASN A 209 -23.59 8.54 -6.25
C ASN A 209 -23.08 9.86 -5.66
#